data_AF-A0A8I1G035-F1
#
_entry.id   AF-A0A8I1G035-F1
#
_cell.length_a   1.000
_cell.length_b   1.000
_cell.length_c   1.000
_cell.angle_alpha   90.00
_cell.angle_beta   90.00
_cell.angle_gamma   90.00
#
_symmetry.space_group_name_H-M   'P 1'
#
loop_
_entity.id
_entity.type
_entity.pdbx_description
1 polymer ?
#
loop_
_entity_poly.entity_id
_entity_poly.type
_entity_poly.pdbx_seq_one_letter_code
_entity_poly.pdbx_strand_id
1 'polypeptide(L)'
;MRSLLTKGICLALALSAAVTAQAAQKESHDDKLTGITIFAQKESQGSQWDSTTGEAKYMVSYKVTLDNASGKGIEPGKDNKMCFFLFDKNGKTFMSTGIELEMLKKYKPRDNRTGLVYFSSSNPDVLNMPFVRFGIGKDCIN
;
A
#
# COMPACT_ATOMS: atom_id res chain seq x y z
N MET A 1 -25.72 61.82 50.52
CA MET A 1 -25.79 61.78 49.03
C MET A 1 -25.78 60.30 48.65
N ARG A 2 -26.94 59.67 48.36
CA ARG A 2 -27.47 59.43 46.99
C ARG A 2 -26.34 59.14 46.00
N SER A 3 -26.17 57.92 45.46
CA SER A 3 -26.98 57.40 44.35
C SER A 3 -26.58 55.94 44.05
N LEU A 4 -27.50 54.97 44.19
CA LEU A 4 -28.18 54.17 43.13
C LEU A 4 -27.25 53.25 42.30
N LEU A 5 -27.31 51.93 42.48
CA LEU A 5 -28.28 50.94 41.95
C LEU A 5 -27.77 50.30 40.66
N THR A 6 -27.45 49.01 40.69
CA THR A 6 -27.96 48.08 39.65
C THR A 6 -27.93 46.64 40.15
N LYS A 7 -29.12 46.06 40.25
CA LYS A 7 -29.37 44.63 40.46
C LYS A 7 -29.03 43.91 39.16
N GLY A 8 -28.15 42.91 39.22
CA GLY A 8 -27.95 41.93 38.15
C GLY A 8 -28.54 40.59 38.60
N ILE A 9 -29.64 40.20 37.97
CA ILE A 9 -30.46 39.01 38.25
C ILE A 9 -29.73 37.73 37.80
N CYS A 10 -29.82 36.68 38.62
CA CYS A 10 -29.40 35.31 38.30
C CYS A 10 -30.15 34.74 37.09
N LEU A 11 -29.44 34.08 36.18
CA LEU A 11 -29.98 32.94 35.43
C LEU A 11 -28.94 31.82 35.43
N ALA A 12 -29.17 30.84 36.30
CA ALA A 12 -28.54 29.54 36.21
C ALA A 12 -29.18 28.77 35.06
N LEU A 13 -28.43 28.46 34.00
CA LEU A 13 -28.82 27.50 33.00
C LEU A 13 -28.31 26.12 33.43
N ALA A 14 -29.15 25.41 34.16
CA ALA A 14 -29.05 23.96 34.26
C ALA A 14 -29.81 23.35 33.08
N LEU A 15 -29.11 22.63 32.20
CA LEU A 15 -29.71 21.66 31.29
C LEU A 15 -28.81 20.42 31.18
N SER A 16 -29.22 19.43 31.95
CA SER A 16 -29.44 18.03 31.57
C SER A 16 -28.35 17.30 30.78
N ALA A 17 -27.87 16.23 31.39
CA ALA A 17 -27.10 15.16 30.80
C ALA A 17 -27.69 14.66 29.46
N ALA A 18 -26.83 14.60 28.45
CA ALA A 18 -26.84 13.51 27.50
C ALA A 18 -25.50 12.80 27.68
N VAL A 19 -25.56 11.64 28.34
CA VAL A 19 -24.52 10.60 28.22
C VAL A 19 -24.40 10.34 26.72
N THR A 20 -23.39 10.90 26.07
CA THR A 20 -22.94 10.32 24.81
C THR A 20 -22.29 9.01 25.22
N ALA A 21 -23.11 7.96 25.29
CA ALA A 21 -22.65 6.64 24.99
C ALA A 21 -21.90 6.82 23.67
N GLN A 22 -20.57 6.78 23.72
CA GLN A 22 -19.81 6.44 22.53
C GLN A 22 -20.34 5.06 22.19
N ALA A 23 -21.35 5.05 21.33
CA ALA A 23 -21.72 3.89 20.57
C ALA A 23 -20.38 3.38 20.07
N ALA A 24 -19.99 2.22 20.59
CA ALA A 24 -19.16 1.33 19.83
C ALA A 24 -19.85 1.26 18.47
N GLN A 25 -19.38 2.07 17.52
CA GLN A 25 -19.46 1.71 16.12
C GLN A 25 -18.58 0.47 16.04
N LYS A 26 -19.22 -0.64 16.42
CA LYS A 26 -19.00 -1.92 15.82
C LYS A 26 -19.13 -1.60 14.34
N GLU A 27 -18.00 -1.32 13.69
CA GLU A 27 -17.93 -1.23 12.25
C GLU A 27 -18.72 -2.44 11.79
N SER A 28 -19.87 -2.17 11.17
CA SER A 28 -20.54 -3.18 10.41
C SER A 28 -19.50 -3.61 9.39
N HIS A 29 -18.85 -4.76 9.63
CA HIS A 29 -18.17 -5.54 8.62
C HIS A 29 -19.24 -5.96 7.62
N ASP A 30 -19.72 -4.97 6.87
CA ASP A 30 -20.49 -5.14 5.67
C ASP A 30 -19.50 -5.71 4.66
N ASP A 31 -19.87 -6.81 4.03
CA ASP A 31 -19.06 -7.75 3.24
C ASP A 31 -18.42 -7.15 1.95
N LYS A 32 -17.95 -5.91 1.97
CA LYS A 32 -17.00 -5.38 0.99
C LYS A 32 -15.59 -5.82 1.37
N LEU A 33 -15.31 -7.11 1.21
CA LEU A 33 -13.94 -7.62 1.17
C LEU A 33 -13.19 -6.94 0.01
N THR A 34 -12.38 -5.94 0.33
CA THR A 34 -11.66 -5.05 -0.58
C THR A 34 -10.52 -5.80 -1.30
N GLY A 35 -10.03 -5.28 -2.43
CA GLY A 35 -9.03 -5.95 -3.27
C GLY A 35 -7.62 -6.07 -2.64
N ILE A 36 -6.60 -5.98 -3.47
CA ILE A 36 -5.20 -5.99 -3.04
C ILE A 36 -4.70 -4.55 -2.98
N THR A 37 -4.08 -4.16 -1.86
CA THR A 37 -3.43 -2.85 -1.70
C THR A 37 -1.92 -3.02 -1.66
N ILE A 38 -1.21 -2.16 -2.39
CA ILE A 38 0.25 -2.15 -2.43
C ILE A 38 0.76 -0.88 -1.76
N PHE A 39 1.54 -1.06 -0.70
CA PHE A 39 2.36 0.00 -0.12
C PHE A 39 3.79 -0.22 -0.60
N ALA A 40 4.43 0.82 -1.11
CA ALA A 40 5.78 0.70 -1.63
C ALA A 40 6.61 1.92 -1.26
N GLN A 41 7.82 1.65 -0.76
CA GLN A 41 8.83 2.66 -0.47
C GLN A 41 10.08 2.32 -1.24
N LYS A 42 10.63 3.30 -1.95
CA LYS A 42 11.93 3.15 -2.61
C LYS A 42 13.01 3.05 -1.53
N GLU A 43 13.77 1.95 -1.55
CA GLU A 43 14.79 1.68 -0.54
C GLU A 43 16.18 2.08 -1.04
N SER A 44 16.56 1.62 -2.24
CA SER A 44 17.90 1.86 -2.76
C SER A 44 17.94 1.86 -4.29
N GLN A 45 19.04 2.39 -4.83
CA GLN A 45 19.40 2.32 -6.24
C GLN A 45 20.79 1.73 -6.38
N GLY A 46 21.07 1.12 -7.53
CA GLY A 46 22.36 0.54 -7.86
C GLY A 46 22.42 0.09 -9.31
N SER A 47 23.23 -0.93 -9.56
CA SER A 47 23.43 -1.52 -10.89
C SER A 47 23.47 -3.04 -10.83
N GLN A 48 23.15 -3.67 -11.94
CA GLN A 48 23.32 -5.10 -12.18
C GLN A 48 24.26 -5.29 -13.36
N TRP A 49 25.14 -6.29 -13.29
CA TRP A 49 25.96 -6.73 -14.41
C TRP A 49 25.80 -8.24 -14.61
N ASP A 50 25.60 -8.66 -15.85
CA ASP A 50 25.48 -10.07 -16.24
C ASP A 50 26.82 -10.55 -16.81
N SER A 51 27.43 -11.57 -16.18
CA SER A 51 28.73 -12.10 -16.61
C SER A 51 28.67 -12.93 -17.90
N THR A 52 27.48 -13.43 -18.25
CA THR A 52 27.27 -14.28 -19.44
C THR A 52 27.10 -13.42 -20.68
N THR A 53 26.37 -12.31 -20.58
CA THR A 53 26.08 -11.41 -21.70
C THR A 53 26.97 -10.17 -21.73
N GLY A 54 27.59 -9.82 -20.60
CA GLY A 54 28.33 -8.57 -20.41
C GLY A 54 27.43 -7.35 -20.20
N GLU A 55 26.10 -7.51 -20.17
CA GLU A 55 25.14 -6.41 -20.10
C GLU A 55 25.14 -5.73 -18.71
N ALA A 56 25.17 -4.40 -18.70
CA ALA A 56 25.01 -3.59 -17.49
C ALA A 56 23.61 -2.93 -17.48
N LYS A 57 22.94 -2.97 -16.33
CA LYS A 57 21.60 -2.43 -16.10
C LYS A 57 21.56 -1.52 -14.88
N TYR A 58 20.72 -0.50 -14.93
CA TYR A 58 20.30 0.25 -13.75
C TYR A 58 19.39 -0.63 -12.89
N MET A 59 19.49 -0.49 -11.57
CA MET A 59 18.68 -1.24 -10.63
C MET A 59 18.09 -0.32 -9.56
N VAL A 60 16.85 -0.59 -9.17
CA VAL A 60 16.20 0.01 -8.00
C VAL A 60 15.51 -1.08 -7.20
N SER A 61 15.52 -0.92 -5.88
CA SER A 61 14.78 -1.79 -4.96
C SER A 61 13.69 -1.01 -4.23
N TYR A 62 12.56 -1.67 -4.01
CA TYR A 62 11.45 -1.16 -3.23
C TYR A 62 11.14 -2.14 -2.11
N LYS A 63 10.91 -1.62 -0.91
CA LYS A 63 10.23 -2.35 0.16
C LYS A 63 8.74 -2.26 -0.13
N VAL A 64 8.14 -3.41 -0.40
CA VAL A 64 6.75 -3.52 -0.82
C VAL A 64 5.97 -4.34 0.20
N THR A 65 4.85 -3.80 0.66
CA THR A 65 3.83 -4.53 1.41
C THR A 65 2.68 -4.85 0.47
N LEU A 66 2.40 -6.14 0.28
CA LEU A 66 1.18 -6.62 -0.35
C LEU A 66 0.18 -6.92 0.77
N ASP A 67 -0.91 -6.17 0.81
CA ASP A 67 -2.03 -6.37 1.72
C ASP A 67 -3.22 -6.99 0.97
N ASN A 68 -3.50 -8.26 1.23
CA ASN A 68 -4.62 -8.97 0.64
C ASN A 68 -5.86 -8.80 1.52
N ALA A 69 -6.49 -7.62 1.45
CA ALA A 69 -7.75 -7.36 2.14
C ALA A 69 -8.95 -8.14 1.53
N SER A 70 -8.72 -9.00 0.54
CA SER A 70 -9.80 -9.71 -0.13
C SER A 70 -10.23 -10.98 0.62
N GLY A 71 -11.41 -11.49 0.27
CA GLY A 71 -11.91 -12.77 0.75
C GLY A 71 -11.31 -13.99 0.01
N LYS A 72 -10.37 -13.76 -0.90
CA LYS A 72 -9.76 -14.80 -1.74
C LYS A 72 -8.27 -14.92 -1.43
N GLY A 73 -7.75 -16.13 -1.57
CA GLY A 73 -6.31 -16.36 -1.50
C GLY A 73 -5.59 -15.94 -2.78
N ILE A 74 -4.28 -15.74 -2.68
CA ILE A 74 -3.38 -15.56 -3.82
C ILE A 74 -2.47 -16.77 -3.85
N GLU A 75 -2.40 -17.45 -4.99
CA GLU A 75 -1.64 -18.69 -5.17
C GLU A 75 -0.54 -18.50 -6.22
N PRO A 76 0.61 -17.89 -5.88
CA PRO A 76 1.72 -17.80 -6.82
C PRO A 76 2.25 -19.20 -7.17
N GLY A 77 2.58 -19.41 -8.43
CA GLY A 77 3.10 -20.69 -8.90
C GLY A 77 3.63 -20.61 -10.32
N LYS A 78 4.10 -21.73 -10.85
CA LYS A 78 4.68 -21.83 -12.20
C LYS A 78 3.75 -21.26 -13.28
N ASP A 79 2.47 -21.63 -13.20
CA ASP A 79 1.44 -21.24 -14.17
C ASP A 79 0.64 -20.00 -13.73
N ASN A 80 0.95 -19.47 -12.54
CA ASN A 80 0.32 -18.29 -11.95
C ASN A 80 1.39 -17.39 -11.34
N LYS A 81 2.27 -16.87 -12.20
CA LYS A 81 3.44 -16.09 -11.76
C LYS A 81 3.00 -14.82 -11.05
N MET A 82 3.68 -14.48 -9.97
CA MET A 82 3.54 -13.19 -9.30
C MET A 82 4.59 -12.21 -9.84
N CYS A 83 4.20 -10.97 -10.08
CA CYS A 83 5.10 -9.90 -10.49
C CYS A 83 4.64 -8.56 -9.91
N PHE A 84 5.57 -7.62 -9.87
CA PHE A 84 5.25 -6.22 -9.61
C PHE A 84 5.68 -5.38 -10.80
N PHE A 85 5.07 -4.22 -10.96
CA PHE A 85 5.42 -3.26 -11.99
C PHE A 85 5.72 -1.92 -11.38
N LEU A 86 6.85 -1.33 -11.74
CA LEU A 86 6.98 0.11 -11.72
C LEU A 86 6.15 0.69 -12.86
N PHE A 87 5.40 1.76 -12.60
CA PHE A 87 4.61 2.43 -13.62
C PHE A 87 4.45 3.92 -13.39
N ASP A 88 4.15 4.65 -14.46
CA ASP A 88 3.78 6.06 -14.43
C ASP A 88 2.39 6.29 -15.05
N LYS A 89 1.93 7.54 -15.02
CA LYS A 89 0.62 7.93 -15.59
C LYS A 89 0.62 7.96 -17.12
N ASN A 90 1.79 7.86 -17.76
CA ASN A 90 1.94 7.86 -19.21
C ASN A 90 1.93 6.45 -19.80
N GLY A 91 1.80 5.42 -18.95
CA GLY A 91 1.72 4.02 -19.36
C GLY A 91 3.09 3.34 -19.49
N LYS A 92 4.19 4.01 -19.13
CA LYS A 92 5.50 3.37 -19.08
C LYS A 92 5.52 2.38 -17.91
N THR A 93 6.05 1.19 -18.15
CA THR A 93 6.14 0.15 -17.12
C THR A 93 7.46 -0.59 -17.14
N PHE A 94 7.87 -1.10 -15.97
CA PHE A 94 8.98 -2.04 -15.83
C PHE A 94 8.55 -3.17 -14.90
N MET A 95 8.62 -4.42 -15.39
CA MET A 95 8.34 -5.59 -14.56
C MET A 95 9.49 -5.87 -13.60
N SER A 96 9.15 -6.37 -12.40
CA SER A 96 10.12 -6.81 -11.40
C SER A 96 11.02 -7.92 -11.95
N THR A 97 12.32 -7.80 -11.68
CA THR A 97 13.33 -8.80 -12.04
C THR A 97 13.71 -9.70 -10.87
N GLY A 98 13.35 -9.31 -9.63
CA GLY A 98 13.52 -10.12 -8.43
C GLY A 98 12.46 -9.80 -7.39
N ILE A 99 12.00 -10.83 -6.67
CA ILE A 99 11.02 -10.71 -5.59
C ILE A 99 11.54 -11.57 -4.44
N GLU A 100 11.53 -11.03 -3.22
CA GLU A 100 11.91 -11.78 -2.03
C GLU A 100 11.04 -13.03 -1.85
N LEU A 101 11.68 -14.17 -1.54
CA LEU A 101 11.06 -15.49 -1.58
C LEU A 101 9.81 -15.61 -0.68
N GLU A 102 9.82 -14.96 0.47
CA GLU A 102 8.69 -14.96 1.41
C GLU A 102 7.43 -14.32 0.79
N MET A 103 7.60 -13.33 -0.09
CA MET A 103 6.49 -12.71 -0.81
C MET A 103 5.88 -13.63 -1.87
N LEU A 104 6.58 -14.67 -2.31
CA LEU A 104 6.11 -15.62 -3.33
C LEU A 104 5.27 -16.78 -2.75
N LYS A 105 5.15 -16.89 -1.43
CA LYS A 105 4.30 -17.92 -0.81
C LYS A 105 2.82 -17.58 -1.00
N LYS A 106 1.95 -18.60 -0.93
CA LYS A 106 0.49 -18.44 -0.91
C LYS A 106 0.02 -17.41 0.13
N TYR A 107 -0.90 -16.53 -0.21
CA TYR A 107 -1.58 -15.62 0.72
C TYR A 107 -2.97 -16.18 1.02
N LYS A 108 -3.32 -16.31 2.29
CA LYS A 108 -4.71 -16.54 2.71
C LYS A 108 -5.51 -15.24 2.54
N PRO A 109 -6.86 -15.31 2.54
CA PRO A 109 -7.67 -14.13 2.74
C PRO A 109 -7.20 -13.35 3.96
N ARG A 110 -7.08 -12.02 3.85
CA ARG A 110 -6.62 -11.10 4.92
C ARG A 110 -5.15 -11.23 5.33
N ASP A 111 -4.34 -12.00 4.60
CA ASP A 111 -2.89 -12.00 4.82
C ASP A 111 -2.25 -10.73 4.27
N ASN A 112 -1.14 -10.32 4.89
CA ASN A 112 -0.23 -9.32 4.33
C ASN A 112 1.22 -9.79 4.47
N ARG A 113 2.09 -9.34 3.57
CA ARG A 113 3.54 -9.53 3.68
C ARG A 113 4.29 -8.34 3.15
N THR A 114 5.43 -8.08 3.76
CA THR A 114 6.39 -7.07 3.33
C THR A 114 7.69 -7.75 2.92
N GLY A 115 8.27 -7.29 1.82
CA GLY A 115 9.59 -7.75 1.38
C GLY A 115 10.18 -6.84 0.31
N LEU A 116 11.38 -7.17 -0.14
CA LEU A 116 12.07 -6.43 -1.19
C LEU A 116 11.68 -6.91 -2.59
N VAL A 117 11.46 -5.95 -3.48
CA VAL A 117 11.21 -6.16 -4.90
C VAL A 117 12.24 -5.36 -5.69
N TYR A 118 12.88 -6.02 -6.64
CA TYR A 118 13.94 -5.46 -7.48
C TYR A 118 13.43 -5.25 -8.90
N PHE A 119 13.83 -4.13 -9.48
CA PHE A 119 13.58 -3.79 -10.87
C PHE A 119 14.90 -3.42 -11.52
N SER A 120 15.18 -3.97 -12.70
CA SER A 120 16.37 -3.63 -13.46
C SER A 120 16.08 -3.45 -14.94
N SER A 121 16.77 -2.49 -15.56
CA SER A 121 16.62 -2.17 -16.98
C SER A 121 17.87 -1.47 -17.50
N SER A 122 18.16 -1.63 -18.80
CA SER A 122 19.12 -0.79 -19.50
C SER A 122 18.60 0.64 -19.72
N ASN A 123 17.28 0.86 -19.57
CA ASN A 123 16.68 2.19 -19.60
C ASN A 123 16.79 2.88 -18.22
N PRO A 124 17.45 4.05 -18.11
CA PRO A 124 17.66 4.74 -16.83
C PRO A 124 16.36 5.21 -16.16
N ASP A 125 15.25 5.31 -16.89
CA ASP A 125 13.98 5.77 -16.33
C ASP A 125 13.44 4.83 -15.24
N VAL A 126 13.88 3.56 -15.20
CA VAL A 126 13.57 2.61 -14.12
C VAL A 126 13.90 3.19 -12.74
N LEU A 127 14.90 4.06 -12.65
CA LEU A 127 15.35 4.70 -11.42
C LEU A 127 14.34 5.70 -10.84
N ASN A 128 13.46 6.27 -11.67
CA ASN A 128 12.63 7.43 -11.34
C ASN A 128 11.13 7.16 -11.46
N MET A 129 10.72 5.90 -11.64
CA MET A 129 9.30 5.55 -11.72
C MET A 129 8.59 5.78 -10.38
N PRO A 130 7.39 6.42 -10.37
CA PRO A 130 6.76 6.90 -9.15
C PRO A 130 5.88 5.89 -8.41
N PHE A 131 5.39 4.84 -9.07
CA PHE A 131 4.38 3.94 -8.50
C PHE A 131 4.75 2.47 -8.69
N VAL A 132 4.31 1.63 -7.74
CA VAL A 132 4.38 0.17 -7.81
C VAL A 132 2.96 -0.40 -7.84
N ARG A 133 2.70 -1.36 -8.73
CA ARG A 133 1.46 -2.16 -8.75
C ARG A 133 1.76 -3.64 -8.81
N PHE A 134 0.76 -4.44 -8.47
CA PHE A 134 0.81 -5.90 -8.45
C PHE A 134 0.18 -6.48 -9.72
N GLY A 135 0.72 -7.61 -10.19
CA GLY A 135 0.14 -8.44 -11.23
C GLY A 135 0.28 -9.92 -10.91
N ILE A 136 -0.59 -10.74 -11.52
CA ILE A 136 -0.52 -12.19 -11.38
C ILE A 136 -0.93 -12.92 -12.67
N GLY A 137 -0.35 -14.09 -12.90
CA GLY A 137 -0.68 -14.96 -14.03
C GLY A 137 -0.37 -14.28 -15.36
N LYS A 138 -1.40 -14.02 -16.16
CA LYS A 138 -1.26 -13.44 -17.51
C LYS A 138 -0.72 -12.01 -17.51
N ASP A 139 -0.87 -11.28 -16.41
CA ASP A 139 -0.32 -9.94 -16.28
C ASP A 139 1.21 -9.97 -16.24
N CYS A 140 1.82 -11.10 -15.87
CA CYS A 140 3.25 -11.28 -15.68
C CYS A 140 3.97 -11.88 -16.89
N ILE A 141 3.47 -11.58 -18.08
CA ILE A 141 4.06 -12.01 -19.36
C ILE A 141 4.77 -10.79 -19.96
N ASN A 142 6.07 -10.93 -20.19
CA ASN A 142 6.90 -9.98 -20.96
C ASN A 142 6.67 -10.16 -22.46
#